data_AF-A0A8A0RQJ3-F1
#
_entry.id   AF-A0A8A0RQJ3-F1
#
_cell.length_a   1.000
_cell.length_b   1.000
_cell.length_c   1.000
_cell.angle_alpha   90.00
_cell.angle_beta   90.00
_cell.angle_gamma   90.00
#
_symmetry.space_group_name_H-M   'P 1'
#
loop_
_entity.id
_entity.type
_entity.pdbx_description
1 polymer ?
#
loop_
_entity_poly.entity_id
_entity_poly.type
_entity_poly.pdbx_seq_one_letter_code
_entity_poly.pdbx_strand_id
1 'polypeptide(L)' 'MAVVGIVLFHRGECARRVNEILSDYGHIIVGRMGIPYKERGVSVIALIVDGTTDEIGALTGKLGNIKDVKVRSAITI' A
#
# COMPACT_ATOMS: atom_id res chain seq x y z
N MET A 1 -12.81 -8.43 -1.75
CA MET A 1 -11.61 -8.44 -0.87
C MET A 1 -10.32 -8.64 -1.67
N ALA A 2 -9.23 -7.99 -1.25
CA ALA A 2 -7.92 -8.16 -1.87
C ALA A 2 -6.77 -8.10 -0.84
N VAL A 3 -5.63 -8.67 -1.22
CA VAL A 3 -4.36 -8.49 -0.53
C VAL A 3 -3.48 -7.55 -1.34
N VAL A 4 -2.91 -6.52 -0.70
CA VAL A 4 -2.04 -5.53 -1.35
C VAL A 4 -0.67 -5.52 -0.69
N GLY A 5 0.37 -5.75 -1.47
CA GLY A 5 1.77 -5.59 -1.06
C GLY A 5 2.34 -4.28 -1.60
N ILE A 6 2.97 -3.49 -0.73
CA ILE A 6 3.58 -2.20 -1.04
C ILE A 6 5.04 -2.25 -0.59
N VAL A 7 5.98 -1.90 -1.47
CA VAL A 7 7.42 -1.83 -1.18
C VAL A 7 7.92 -0.41 -1.39
N LEU A 8 8.61 0.15 -0.41
CA LEU A 8 9.16 1.50 -0.38
C LEU A 8 10.69 1.43 -0.40
N PHE A 9 11.34 2.01 -1.42
CA PHE A 9 12.81 1.96 -1.58
C PHE A 9 13.54 3.15 -0.94
N HIS A 10 12.88 4.30 -0.79
CA HIS A 10 13.41 5.48 -0.09
C HIS A 10 12.39 6.04 0.89
N ARG A 11 12.22 5.35 2.03
CA ARG A 11 11.14 5.62 2.99
C ARG A 11 11.05 7.11 3.38
N GLY A 12 12.17 7.80 3.56
CA GLY A 12 12.20 9.21 3.97
C GLY A 12 11.45 10.15 3.01
N GLU A 13 11.44 9.84 1.71
CA GLU A 13 10.84 10.69 0.68
C GLU A 13 9.39 10.28 0.38
N CYS A 14 9.08 8.98 0.36
CA CYS A 14 7.77 8.49 -0.08
C CYS A 14 6.79 8.16 1.05
N ALA A 15 7.25 7.92 2.29
CA ALA A 15 6.39 7.40 3.35
C ALA A 15 5.24 8.33 3.74
N ARG A 16 5.45 9.67 3.72
CA ARG A 16 4.39 10.63 4.02
C ARG A 16 3.23 10.49 3.04
N ARG A 17 3.54 10.51 1.74
CA ARG A 17 2.54 10.40 0.66
C ARG A 17 1.83 9.05 0.66
N VAL A 18 2.57 7.97 0.96
CA VAL A 18 1.97 6.64 1.15
C VAL A 18 0.98 6.67 2.31
N ASN A 19 1.38 7.15 3.48
CA ASN A 19 0.51 7.19 4.66
C ASN A 19 -0.72 8.06 4.45
N GLU A 20 -0.61 9.19 3.77
CA GLU A 20 -1.76 10.04 3.41
C GLU A 20 -2.79 9.27 2.58
N ILE A 21 -2.35 8.58 1.53
CA ILE A 21 -3.26 7.75 0.72
C ILE A 21 -3.84 6.60 1.56
N LEU A 22 -3.05 5.93 2.39
CA LEU A 22 -3.59 4.87 3.25
C LEU A 22 -4.63 5.40 4.24
N SER A 23 -4.46 6.62 4.74
CA SER A 23 -5.43 7.29 5.60
C SER A 23 -6.71 7.66 4.85
N ASP A 24 -6.61 8.17 3.62
CA ASP A 24 -7.78 8.51 2.78
C ASP A 24 -8.64 7.29 2.45
N TYR A 25 -8.04 6.10 2.39
CA TYR A 25 -8.72 4.83 2.12
C TYR A 25 -8.87 3.97 3.38
N GLY A 26 -8.75 4.56 4.57
CA GLY A 26 -8.81 3.83 5.84
C GLY A 26 -10.10 3.04 6.03
N HIS A 27 -11.20 3.45 5.40
CA HIS A 27 -12.51 2.79 5.49
C HIS A 27 -12.57 1.41 4.81
N ILE A 28 -11.71 1.13 3.84
CA ILE A 28 -11.62 -0.19 3.18
C ILE A 28 -10.48 -1.06 3.72
N ILE A 29 -9.64 -0.56 4.63
CA ILE A 29 -8.49 -1.30 5.15
C ILE A 29 -8.91 -2.11 6.38
N VAL A 30 -9.04 -3.42 6.20
CA VAL A 30 -9.39 -4.36 7.28
C VAL A 30 -8.17 -4.68 8.15
N GLY A 31 -6.98 -4.75 7.53
CA GLY A 31 -5.74 -5.05 8.23
C GLY A 31 -4.53 -4.45 7.56
N ARG A 32 -3.53 -4.06 8.37
CA ARG A 32 -2.24 -3.53 7.88
C ARG A 32 -1.07 -4.09 8.69
N MET A 33 0.00 -4.47 8.00
CA MET A 33 1.27 -4.86 8.61
C MET A 33 2.41 -4.08 7.95
N GLY A 34 3.18 -3.33 8.74
CA GLY A 34 4.36 -2.61 8.28
C GLY A 34 5.63 -3.28 8.76
N ILE A 35 6.55 -3.58 7.85
CA ILE A 35 7.80 -4.28 8.11
C ILE A 35 8.97 -3.42 7.61
N PRO A 36 9.77 -2.80 8.50
CA PRO A 36 10.99 -2.13 8.10
C PRO A 36 12.06 -3.19 7.79
N TYR A 37 12.27 -3.49 6.50
CA TYR A 37 13.23 -4.51 6.08
C TYR A 37 14.63 -3.90 5.86
N LYS A 38 15.28 -3.60 6.99
CA LYS A 38 16.58 -2.89 7.03
C LYS A 38 17.68 -3.56 6.20
N GLU A 39 17.74 -4.89 6.20
CA GLU A 39 18.75 -5.66 5.45
C GLU A 39 18.68 -5.43 3.93
N ARG A 40 17.50 -5.08 3.41
CA ARG A 40 17.30 -4.76 1.99
C ARG A 40 17.18 -3.25 1.74
N GLY A 41 17.32 -2.42 2.77
CA GLY A 41 17.14 -0.97 2.66
C GLY A 41 15.73 -0.53 2.29
N VAL A 42 14.71 -1.38 2.45
CA VAL A 42 13.32 -1.10 2.06
C VAL A 42 12.36 -1.16 3.24
N SER A 43 11.14 -0.66 3.06
CA SER A 43 10.02 -0.92 3.95
C SER A 43 8.88 -1.57 3.19
N VAL A 44 8.25 -2.56 3.79
CA VAL A 44 7.12 -3.29 3.20
C VAL A 44 5.86 -2.99 3.99
N ILE A 45 4.74 -2.81 3.30
CA ILE A 45 3.41 -2.72 3.89
C ILE A 45 2.54 -3.79 3.22
N ALA A 46 1.94 -4.66 4.02
CA ALA A 46 0.92 -5.60 3.57
C ALA A 46 -0.44 -5.14 4.06
N LEU A 47 -1.44 -5.12 3.18
CA LEU A 47 -2.80 -4.73 3.48
C LEU A 47 -3.77 -5.86 3.14
N ILE A 48 -4.78 -6.03 3.99
CA ILE A 48 -6.02 -6.73 3.66
C ILE A 48 -7.07 -5.65 3.48
N VAL A 49 -7.70 -5.61 2.31
CA VAL A 49 -8.72 -4.61 1.97
C VAL A 49 -10.05 -5.25 1.63
N ASP A 50 -11.12 -4.61 2.04
CA ASP A 50 -12.49 -4.97 1.71
C ASP A 50 -13.25 -3.72 1.23
N GLY A 51 -13.66 -3.76 -0.03
CA GLY A 51 -14.20 -2.62 -0.76
C GLY A 51 -14.46 -3.01 -2.22
N THR A 52 -15.01 -2.08 -2.99
CA THR A 52 -15.31 -2.29 -4.41
C THR A 52 -14.05 -2.40 -5.26
N THR A 53 -14.15 -3.03 -6.43
CA THR A 53 -13.05 -3.11 -7.40
C THR A 53 -12.52 -1.73 -7.78
N ASP A 54 -13.41 -0.73 -7.90
CA ASP A 54 -13.05 0.66 -8.20
C ASP A 54 -12.27 1.31 -7.05
N GLU A 55 -12.68 1.12 -5.80
CA GLU A 55 -11.96 1.65 -4.63
C GLU A 55 -10.57 1.03 -4.50
N ILE A 56 -10.46 -0.29 -4.67
CA ILE A 56 -9.18 -1.02 -4.62
C ILE A 56 -8.28 -0.61 -5.80
N GLY A 57 -8.85 -0.46 -6.99
CA GLY A 57 -8.15 0.03 -8.18
C GLY A 57 -7.64 1.46 -7.99
N ALA A 58 -8.46 2.34 -7.42
CA ALA A 58 -8.08 3.72 -7.14
C ALA A 58 -6.97 3.82 -6.08
N LEU A 59 -7.07 3.06 -4.98
CA LEU A 59 -6.04 2.96 -3.93
C LEU A 59 -4.70 2.50 -4.52
N THR A 60 -4.70 1.37 -5.23
CA THR A 60 -3.48 0.77 -5.78
C THR A 60 -2.87 1.63 -6.89
N GLY A 61 -3.69 2.27 -7.73
CA GLY A 61 -3.25 3.21 -8.75
C GLY A 61 -2.59 4.46 -8.17
N LYS A 62 -3.21 5.09 -7.16
CA LYS A 62 -2.62 6.25 -6.48
C LYS A 62 -1.28 5.92 -5.82
N LEU A 63 -1.19 4.78 -5.14
CA LEU A 63 0.05 4.30 -4.52
C LEU A 63 1.13 3.99 -5.58
N GLY A 64 0.76 3.36 -6.69
CA GLY A 64 1.68 3.02 -7.79
C GLY A 64 2.26 4.23 -8.52
N ASN A 65 1.60 5.39 -8.43
CA ASN A 65 2.08 6.66 -8.99
C ASN A 65 3.06 7.41 -8.06
N ILE A 66 3.38 6.87 -6.89
CA ILE A 66 4.42 7.44 -6.03
C ILE A 66 5.79 6.94 -6.48
N LYS A 67 6.73 7.87 -6.69
CA LYS A 67 8.14 7.56 -6.95
C LYS A 67 8.70 6.68 -5.81
N ASP A 68 9.49 5.67 -6.17
CA ASP A 68 10.11 4.72 -5.23
C ASP A 68 9.12 3.86 -4.43
N VAL A 69 7.90 3.68 -4.95
CA VAL A 69 6.90 2.76 -4.44
C VAL A 69 6.57 1.71 -5.50
N LYS A 70 6.50 0.44 -5.08
CA LYS A 70 5.98 -0.67 -5.90
C LYS A 70 4.77 -1.26 -5.21
N VAL A 71 3.70 -1.47 -5.98
CA VAL A 71 2.44 -2.02 -5.49
C VAL A 71 2.10 -3.27 -6.27
N ARG A 72 1.65 -4.31 -5.58
CA ARG A 72 1.06 -5.51 -6.16
C ARG A 72 -0.21 -5.83 -5.41
N SER A 73 -1.27 -6.16 -6.13
CA SER A 73 -2.55 -6.54 -5.55
C SER A 73 -3.01 -7.88 -6.13
N ALA A 74 -3.56 -8.73 -5.27
CA ALA A 74 -4.26 -9.94 -5.66
C ALA A 74 -5.70 -9.83 -5.18
N ILE A 75 -6.63 -9.75 -6.14
CA ILE A 75 -8.07 -9.81 -5.85
C ILE A 75 -8.39 -11.26 -5.50
N THR A 76 -9.06 -11.49 -4.38
CA THR A 76 -9.29 -12.83 -3.84
C THR A 76 -10.76 -13.22 -3.87
N ILE A 77 -11.66 -12.27 -3.59
CA ILE A 77 -13.11 -12.45 -3.48
C ILE A 77 -13.80 -11.25 -4.10
#